data_AF-A0A379X366-F1
#
_entry.id   AF-A0A379X366-F1
#
_cell.length_a   1.000
_cell.length_b   1.000
_cell.length_c   1.000
_cell.angle_alpha   90.00
_cell.angle_beta   90.00
_cell.angle_gamma   90.00
#
_symmetry.space_group_name_H-M   'P 1'
#
loop_
_entity.id
_entity.type
_entity.pdbx_description
1 polymer ?
#
loop_
_entity_poly.entity_id
_entity_poly.type
_entity_poly.pdbx_seq_one_letter_code
_entity_poly.pdbx_strand_id
1 'polypeptide(L)' 'MASGIQPDAGQILNSLINSVLVVDDALAIHYANPAAQQLLAQSSRKLFGTPLPELLSYFSLNIDLMRESLAARTRLYR' A
#
# COMPACT_ATOMS: atom_id res chain seq x y z
N MET A 1 -32.73 -8.42 -16.80
CA MET A 1 -31.51 -9.10 -16.33
C MET A 1 -30.36 -8.10 -16.38
N ALA A 2 -30.14 -7.37 -15.29
CA ALA A 2 -29.04 -6.41 -15.17
C ALA A 2 -28.33 -6.74 -13.86
N SER A 3 -27.33 -7.62 -13.92
CA SER A 3 -26.41 -7.78 -12.80
C SER A 3 -25.64 -6.47 -12.72
N GLY A 4 -25.97 -5.65 -11.73
CA GLY A 4 -25.21 -4.45 -11.42
C GLY A 4 -23.78 -4.88 -11.17
N ILE A 5 -22.90 -4.61 -12.15
CA ILE A 5 -21.47 -4.76 -11.98
C ILE A 5 -21.10 -3.66 -11.00
N GLN A 6 -21.15 -3.99 -9.71
CA GLN A 6 -20.53 -3.15 -8.69
C GLN A 6 -19.07 -3.02 -9.15
N PRO A 7 -18.59 -1.80 -9.45
CA PRO A 7 -17.26 -1.63 -9.99
C PRO A 7 -16.30 -2.33 -9.04
N ASP A 8 -15.55 -3.30 -9.56
CA ASP A 8 -14.55 -4.01 -8.77
C ASP A 8 -13.70 -2.95 -8.08
N ALA A 9 -13.66 -2.94 -6.75
CA ALA A 9 -12.93 -1.91 -6.01
C ALA A 9 -11.46 -1.81 -6.48
N GLY A 10 -10.90 -2.94 -6.93
CA GLY A 10 -9.59 -2.99 -7.58
C GLY A 10 -9.50 -2.17 -8.87
N GLN A 11 -10.53 -2.14 -9.72
CA GLN A 11 -10.55 -1.30 -10.93
C GLN A 11 -10.52 0.19 -10.57
N ILE A 12 -11.30 0.61 -9.58
CA ILE A 12 -11.30 2.00 -9.10
C ILE A 12 -9.91 2.37 -8.58
N LEU A 13 -9.34 1.57 -7.68
CA LEU A 13 -8.02 1.82 -7.09
C LEU A 13 -6.91 1.82 -8.16
N ASN A 14 -7.03 0.97 -9.18
CA ASN A 14 -6.08 0.91 -10.29
C ASN A 14 -6.15 2.13 -11.22
N SER A 15 -7.28 2.83 -11.26
CA SER A 15 -7.47 4.05 -12.05
C SER A 15 -7.12 5.34 -11.30
N LEU A 16 -6.79 5.28 -10.01
CA LEU A 16 -6.39 6.46 -9.25
C LEU A 16 -5.00 6.95 -9.68
N ILE A 17 -4.88 8.26 -9.85
CA ILE A 17 -3.60 8.95 -10.10
C ILE A 17 -2.68 8.88 -8.87
N ASN A 18 -3.28 8.82 -7.67
CA ASN A 18 -2.54 8.75 -6.42
C ASN A 18 -1.95 7.36 -6.21
N SER A 19 -0.72 7.30 -5.69
CA SER A 19 -0.10 6.05 -5.25
C SER A 19 -0.83 5.49 -4.03
N VAL A 20 -1.34 4.28 -4.14
CA VAL A 20 -2.01 3.55 -3.05
C VAL A 20 -1.23 2.27 -2.75
N LEU A 21 -0.82 2.14 -1.50
CA LEU A 21 -0.16 0.96 -0.94
C LEU A 21 -0.98 0.46 0.24
N VAL A 22 -1.27 -0.83 0.26
CA VAL A 22 -1.83 -1.51 1.43
C VAL A 22 -0.71 -2.34 2.05
N VAL A 23 -0.47 -2.10 3.32
CA VAL A 23 0.55 -2.79 4.12
C VAL A 23 -0.08 -3.39 5.37
N ASP A 24 0.55 -4.44 5.89
CA ASP A 24 0.20 -5.02 7.20
C ASP A 24 0.99 -4.38 8.36
N ASP A 25 0.81 -4.93 9.57
CA ASP A 25 1.50 -4.45 10.77
C ASP A 25 3.03 -4.67 10.74
N ALA A 26 3.51 -5.59 9.90
CA ALA A 26 4.92 -5.79 9.63
C ALA A 26 5.46 -4.85 8.54
N LEU A 27 4.61 -3.95 8.02
CA LEU A 27 4.87 -3.09 6.86
C LEU A 27 5.12 -3.87 5.56
N ALA A 28 4.69 -5.12 5.46
CA ALA A 28 4.75 -5.88 4.20
C ALA A 28 3.64 -5.44 3.26
N ILE A 29 3.95 -5.24 1.98
CA ILE A 29 2.98 -4.76 0.99
C ILE A 29 2.09 -5.92 0.53
N HIS A 30 0.77 -5.75 0.64
CA HIS A 30 -0.23 -6.70 0.15
C HIS A 30 -0.92 -6.22 -1.13
N TYR A 31 -0.93 -4.91 -1.38
CA TYR A 31 -1.47 -4.35 -2.60
C TYR A 31 -0.76 -3.05 -2.98
N ALA A 32 -0.54 -2.87 -4.27
CA ALA A 32 0.00 -1.65 -4.86
C ALA A 32 -0.75 -1.36 -6.15
N ASN A 33 -1.30 -0.16 -6.28
CA ASN A 33 -1.92 0.26 -7.54
C ASN A 33 -0.84 0.65 -8.59
N PRO A 34 -1.21 0.80 -9.88
CA PRO A 34 -0.27 1.16 -10.93
C PRO A 34 0.53 2.43 -10.67
N ALA A 35 -0.09 3.46 -10.07
CA ALA A 35 0.61 4.68 -9.68
C ALA A 35 1.73 4.40 -8.65
N ALA A 36 1.48 3.55 -7.65
CA ALA A 36 2.51 3.15 -6.69
C ALA A 36 3.62 2.30 -7.32
N GLN A 37 3.27 1.40 -8.24
CA GLN A 37 4.26 0.63 -9.01
C GLN A 37 5.19 1.53 -9.82
N GLN A 38 4.63 2.57 -10.45
CA GLN A 38 5.38 3.57 -11.20
C GLN A 38 6.30 4.39 -10.29
N LEU A 39 5.79 4.87 -9.14
CA LEU A 39 6.57 5.66 -8.19
C LEU A 39 7.77 4.86 -7.64
N LEU A 40 7.57 3.59 -7.33
CA LEU A 40 8.61 2.70 -6.78
C LEU A 40 9.48 2.07 -7.87
N ALA A 41 9.11 2.22 -9.15
CA ALA A 41 9.72 1.56 -10.29
C ALA A 41 9.84 0.03 -10.13
N GLN A 42 8.88 -0.61 -9.44
CA GLN A 42 8.84 -2.07 -9.22
C GLN A 42 7.48 -2.64 -9.64
N SER A 43 7.48 -3.91 -10.07
CA SER A 43 6.24 -4.63 -10.39
C SER A 43 5.49 -5.05 -9.12
N SER A 44 4.18 -5.28 -9.23
CA SER A 44 3.32 -5.67 -8.09
C SER A 44 3.81 -6.97 -7.48
N ARG A 45 4.27 -7.91 -8.31
CA ARG A 45 4.81 -9.20 -7.88
C ARG A 45 6.06 -9.06 -7.02
N LYS A 46 6.88 -8.04 -7.26
CA LYS A 46 8.11 -7.78 -6.50
C LYS A 46 7.86 -6.92 -5.26
N LEU A 47 6.79 -6.13 -5.30
CA LEU A 47 6.31 -5.38 -4.13
C LEU A 47 5.59 -6.30 -3.13
N PHE A 48 4.81 -7.26 -3.63
CA PHE A 48 3.98 -8.14 -2.80
C PHE A 48 4.82 -8.97 -1.81
N GLY A 49 4.51 -8.87 -0.52
CA GLY A 49 5.22 -9.53 0.57
C GLY A 49 6.54 -8.88 0.95
N THR A 50 7.01 -7.89 0.19
CA THR A 50 8.26 -7.18 0.50
C THR A 50 7.98 -6.09 1.55
N PRO A 51 8.80 -6.00 2.60
CA PRO A 51 8.65 -4.97 3.60
C PRO A 51 8.98 -3.59 3.01
N LEU A 52 8.10 -2.63 3.24
CA LEU A 52 8.20 -1.24 2.78
C LEU A 52 9.58 -0.59 3.04
N PRO A 53 10.26 -0.81 4.20
CA PRO A 53 11.57 -0.21 4.49
C PRO A 53 12.68 -0.66 3.52
N GLU A 54 12.64 -1.89 3.02
CA GLU A 54 13.63 -2.40 2.06
C GLU A 54 13.48 -1.71 0.70
N LEU A 55 12.24 -1.37 0.32
CA LEU A 55 11.92 -0.71 -0.93
C LEU A 55 12.14 0.81 -0.88
N LEU A 56 11.94 1.39 0.30
CA LEU A 56 12.03 2.84 0.53
C LEU A 56 13.35 3.28 1.15
N SER A 57 14.37 2.42 1.19
CA SER A 57 15.70 2.77 1.71
C SER A 57 16.33 3.99 1.03
N TYR A 58 15.88 4.34 -0.18
CA TYR A 58 16.32 5.52 -0.93
C TYR A 58 15.41 6.76 -0.74
N PHE A 59 14.23 6.61 -0.18
CA PHE A 59 13.35 7.72 0.14
C PHE A 59 13.68 8.24 1.54
N SER A 60 13.63 9.57 1.73
CA SER A 60 13.78 10.20 3.05
C SER A 60 12.52 10.02 3.91
N LEU A 61 11.90 8.83 3.86
CA LEU A 61 10.70 8.51 4.61
C LEU A 61 11.09 7.97 5.97
N ASN A 62 10.55 8.57 7.04
CA ASN A 62 10.82 8.13 8.39
C ASN A 62 9.98 6.87 8.72
N ILE A 63 10.59 5.70 8.53
CA ILE A 63 9.97 4.40 8.79
C ILE A 63 9.63 4.22 10.27
N ASP A 64 10.48 4.70 11.18
CA ASP A 64 10.24 4.58 12.63
C ASP A 64 8.98 5.36 13.04
N LEU A 65 8.79 6.57 12.50
CA LEU A 65 7.59 7.37 12.70
C LEU A 65 6.33 6.67 12.13
N MET A 66 6.44 5.98 10.98
CA MET A 66 5.32 5.20 10.45
C MET A 66 4.94 4.05 11.37
N ARG A 67 5.94 3.31 11.88
CA ARG A 67 5.70 2.20 12.83
C ARG A 67 5.09 2.70 14.13
N GLU A 68 5.58 3.82 14.65
CA GLU A 68 5.05 4.44 15.85
C GLU A 68 3.60 4.91 15.66
N SER A 69 3.30 5.54 14.53
CA SER A 69 1.95 5.98 14.17
C SER A 69 0.97 4.80 14.03
N LEU A 70 1.43 3.69 13.46
CA LEU A 70 0.67 2.45 13.35
C LEU A 70 0.39 1.86 14.74
N ALA A 71 1.43 1.71 15.56
CA ALA A 71 1.32 1.18 16.93
C ALA A 71 0.45 2.07 17.83
N ALA A 72 0.50 3.38 17.66
CA ALA A 72 -0.35 4.33 18.37
C ALA A 72 -1.83 4.13 18.03
N ARG A 73 -2.17 3.87 16.75
CA ARG A 73 -3.56 3.55 16.34
C ARG A 73 -4.04 2.23 16.93
N THR A 74 -3.20 1.20 17.01
CA THR A 74 -3.55 -0.08 17.65
C THR A 74 -3.85 0.08 19.15
N ARG A 75 -3.24 1.07 19.82
CA ARG A 75 -3.52 1.37 21.24
C ARG A 75 -4.83 2.14 21.47
N LEU A 76 -5.32 2.88 20.46
CA LEU A 76 -6.55 3.68 20.57
C LEU A 76 -7.83 2.88 20.33
N TYR A 77 -7.73 1.67 19.79
CA TYR A 77 -8.87 0.78 19.53
C TYR A 77 -8.90 -0.44 20.48
N ARG A 78 -8.15 -0.38 21.59
CA ARG A 78 -8.17 -1.37 22.67
C ARG A 78 -8.80 -0.78 23.92
#